data_AF-A0A2N0ZE03-F1
#
_entry.id   AF-A0A2N0ZE03-F1
#
_cell.length_a   1.000
_cell.length_b   1.000
_cell.length_c   1.000
_cell.angle_alpha   90.00
_cell.angle_beta   90.00
_cell.angle_gamma   90.00
#
_symmetry.space_group_name_H-M   'P 1'
#
loop_
_entity.id
_entity.type
_entity.pdbx_description
1 polymer ?
#
loop_
_entity_poly.entity_id
_entity_poly.type
_entity_poly.pdbx_seq_one_letter_code
_entity_poly.pdbx_strand_id
1 'polypeptide(L)' 'MADDKGNKIDPAAVGMPPDFPQNQLHIIEFKRVSENKTELMITEYDWSFGQMMEMSKKGMVQCLNLII' A
#
# COMPACT_ATOMS: atom_id res chain seq x y z
N MET A 1 7.22 -4.32 -7.68
CA MET A 1 7.04 -3.46 -8.88
C MET A 1 7.32 -4.26 -10.14
N ALA A 2 6.81 -3.82 -11.29
CA ALA A 2 6.97 -4.54 -12.55
C ALA A 2 7.17 -3.58 -13.74
N ASP A 3 7.81 -4.06 -14.81
CA ASP A 3 7.93 -3.35 -16.09
C ASP A 3 6.61 -3.35 -16.88
N ASP A 4 6.64 -2.77 -18.08
CA ASP A 4 5.51 -2.71 -19.01
C ASP A 4 5.03 -4.08 -19.51
N LYS A 5 5.85 -5.12 -19.35
CA LYS A 5 5.56 -6.51 -19.69
C LYS A 5 5.15 -7.36 -18.48
N GLY A 6 5.07 -6.75 -17.29
CA GLY A 6 4.73 -7.42 -16.04
C GLY A 6 5.86 -8.22 -15.40
N ASN A 7 7.10 -8.09 -15.90
CA ASN A 7 8.25 -8.73 -15.25
C ASN A 7 8.59 -8.00 -13.95
N LYS A 8 8.87 -8.76 -12.89
CA LYS A 8 9.26 -8.18 -11.60
C LYS A 8 10.59 -7.42 -11.75
N ILE A 9 10.61 -6.20 -11.21
CA ILE A 9 11.81 -5.37 -11.10
C ILE A 9 12.24 -5.36 -9.63
N ASP A 10 13.54 -5.48 -9.40
CA ASP A 10 14.15 -5.17 -8.11
C ASP A 10 14.15 -3.65 -7.89
N PRO A 11 13.48 -3.13 -6.85
CA PRO A 11 13.47 -1.71 -6.51
C PRO A 11 14.87 -1.09 -6.43
N ALA A 12 15.86 -1.82 -5.91
CA ALA A 12 17.22 -1.31 -5.80
C ALA A 12 17.87 -1.08 -7.18
N ALA A 13 17.54 -1.91 -8.16
CA ALA A 13 18.04 -1.77 -9.53
C ALA A 13 17.53 -0.51 -10.25
N VAL A 14 16.45 0.10 -9.76
CA VAL A 14 15.88 1.35 -10.27
C VAL A 14 16.05 2.52 -9.30
N GLY A 15 16.93 2.38 -8.31
CA GLY A 15 17.33 3.46 -7.40
C GLY A 15 16.32 3.75 -6.29
N MET A 16 15.44 2.81 -5.95
CA MET A 16 14.56 2.98 -4.81
C MET A 16 15.33 2.91 -3.49
N PRO A 17 14.84 3.61 -2.45
CA PRO A 17 15.40 3.51 -1.11
C PRO A 17 15.42 2.07 -0.56
N PRO A 18 16.38 1.71 0.31
CA PRO A 18 16.47 0.36 0.88
C PRO A 18 15.27 -0.07 1.75
N ASP A 19 14.49 0.89 2.28
CA ASP A 19 13.26 0.62 3.04
C ASP A 19 12.04 0.40 2.13
N PHE A 20 12.23 0.40 0.81
CA PHE A 20 11.19 0.03 -0.15
C PHE A 20 11.09 -1.49 -0.31
N PRO A 21 9.89 -2.08 -0.19
CA PRO A 21 9.73 -3.52 -0.21
C PRO A 21 9.78 -4.10 -1.63
N GLN A 22 10.32 -5.31 -1.76
CA GLN A 22 10.34 -6.06 -3.02
C GLN A 22 8.94 -6.42 -3.50
N ASN A 23 8.11 -6.91 -2.57
CA ASN A 23 6.71 -7.23 -2.78
C ASN A 23 5.91 -6.53 -1.69
N GLN A 24 4.69 -6.10 -2.01
CA GLN A 24 3.76 -5.58 -1.01
C GLN A 24 2.46 -6.39 -1.07
N LEU A 25 2.12 -7.07 0.02
CA LEU A 25 0.84 -7.71 0.23
C LEU A 25 -0.14 -6.76 0.93
N HIS A 26 -1.30 -6.56 0.31
CA HIS A 26 -2.40 -5.81 0.90
C HIS A 26 -3.55 -6.76 1.22
N ILE A 27 -4.08 -6.69 2.43
CA ILE A 27 -5.34 -7.32 2.81
C ILE A 27 -6.36 -6.22 3.03
N ILE A 28 -7.50 -6.33 2.34
CA ILE A 28 -8.59 -5.36 2.38
C ILE A 28 -9.83 -6.05 2.93
N GLU A 29 -10.34 -5.53 4.04
CA GLU A 29 -11.52 -6.07 4.73
C GLU A 29 -12.62 -5.02 4.80
N PHE A 30 -13.84 -5.43 4.45
CA PHE A 30 -15.04 -4.61 4.56
C PHE A 30 -15.97 -5.21 5.59
N LYS A 31 -16.38 -4.40 6.56
CA LYS A 31 -17.31 -4.81 7.61
C LYS A 31 -18.50 -3.87 7.64
N ARG A 32 -19.71 -4.43 7.52
CA ARG A 32 -20.96 -3.67 7.69
C ARG A 32 -21.05 -3.17 9.14
N VAL A 33 -21.26 -1.86 9.30
CA VAL A 33 -21.50 -1.23 10.61
C VAL A 33 -22.99 -0.90 10.79
N SER A 34 -23.64 -0.39 9.74
CA SER A 34 -25.09 -0.17 9.68
C SER A 34 -25.57 -0.20 8.22
N GLU A 35 -26.81 0.19 7.97
CA GLU A 35 -27.39 0.17 6.61
C GLU A 35 -26.58 0.98 5.60
N ASN A 36 -26.10 2.16 6.02
CA ASN A 36 -25.38 3.11 5.17
C ASN A 36 -23.95 3.37 5.68
N LYS A 37 -23.37 2.43 6.42
CA LYS A 37 -22.00 2.58 6.95
C LYS A 37 -21.24 1.27 6.88
N THR A 38 -20.05 1.34 6.28
CA THR A 38 -19.08 0.25 6.19
C THR A 38 -17.77 0.72 6.79
N GLU A 39 -17.15 -0.16 7.59
CA GLU A 39 -15.77 -0.02 8.04
C GLU A 39 -14.86 -0.69 7.01
N LEU A 40 -13.82 0.02 6.61
CA LEU A 40 -12.77 -0.44 5.72
C LEU A 40 -11.48 -0.57 6.53
N MET A 41 -10.91 -1.76 6.55
CA MET A 41 -9.59 -2.02 7.13
C MET A 41 -8.62 -2.43 6.02
N ILE A 42 -7.49 -1.73 5.95
CA ILE A 42 -6.40 -2.01 5.02
C ILE A 42 -5.18 -2.40 5.84
N THR A 43 -4.66 -3.59 5.61
CA THR A 43 -3.43 -4.07 6.25
C THR A 43 -2.35 -4.24 5.19
N GLU A 44 -1.22 -3.55 5.38
CA GLU A 44 -0.03 -3.64 4.55
C GLU A 44 1.05 -4.43 5.29
N TYR A 45 1.71 -5.36 4.61
CA TYR A 45 2.79 -6.18 5.17
C TYR A 45 4.14 -5.78 4.56
N ASP A 46 5.22 -6.47 4.92
CA ASP A 46 6.54 -6.38 4.28
C ASP A 46 7.23 -5.00 4.25
N TRP A 47 6.61 -3.96 4.79
CA TRP A 47 7.25 -2.68 5.03
C TRP A 47 8.34 -2.81 6.08
N SER A 48 9.53 -2.33 5.74
CA SER A 48 10.50 -1.97 6.76
C SER A 48 10.02 -0.71 7.49
N PHE A 49 10.27 -0.63 8.79
CA PHE A 49 10.05 0.60 9.54
C PHE A 49 10.94 1.70 8.94
N GLY A 50 10.32 2.79 8.48
CA GLY A 50 11.04 3.81 7.75
C GLY A 50 10.15 4.86 7.13
N GLN A 51 10.78 5.77 6.38
CA GLN A 51 10.10 6.88 5.74
C GLN A 51 9.12 6.40 4.67
N MET A 52 9.49 5.35 3.91
CA MET A 52 8.64 4.86 2.83
C MET A 52 7.33 4.24 3.34
N MET A 53 7.34 3.56 4.49
CA MET A 53 6.13 3.07 5.17
C MET A 53 5.20 4.24 5.54
N GLU A 54 5.73 5.28 6.17
CA GLU A 54 4.95 6.46 6.56
C GLU A 54 4.40 7.23 5.35
N MET A 55 5.17 7.28 4.25
CA MET A 55 4.71 7.84 2.99
C MET A 55 3.58 7.01 2.36
N SER A 56 3.69 5.67 2.38
CA SER A 56 2.62 4.76 1.93
C SER A 56 1.33 5.03 2.68
N LYS A 57 1.40 5.05 4.01
CA LYS A 57 0.25 5.32 4.89
C LYS A 57 -0.42 6.66 4.59
N LYS A 58 0.37 7.73 4.41
CA LYS A 58 -0.17 9.06 4.06
C LYS A 58 -0.83 9.06 2.68
N GLY A 59 -0.18 8.43 1.69
CA GLY A 59 -0.74 8.30 0.34
C GLY A 59 -2.06 7.54 0.34
N MET A 60 -2.16 6.45 1.10
CA MET A 60 -3.40 5.67 1.23
C MET A 60 -4.54 6.51 1.80
N VAL A 61 -4.30 7.25 2.88
CA VAL A 61 -5.31 8.15 3.48
C VAL A 61 -5.76 9.23 2.49
N GLN A 62 -4.83 9.81 1.73
CA GLN A 62 -5.16 10.80 0.70
C GLN A 62 -6.05 10.21 -0.39
N CYS A 63 -5.75 9.00 -0.88
CA CYS A 63 -6.56 8.31 -1.87
C CYS A 63 -7.97 8.02 -1.35
N LEU A 64 -8.10 7.55 -0.11
CA LEU A 64 -9.40 7.23 0.47
C LEU A 64 -10.27 8.48 0.65
N ASN A 65 -9.69 9.62 1.01
CA ASN A 65 -10.40 10.91 1.12
C ASN A 65 -11.00 11.41 -0.20
N LEU A 66 -10.58 10.88 -1.36
CA LEU A 66 -11.21 11.19 -2.64
C LEU A 66 -12.47 10.37 -2.91
N ILE A 67 -12.68 9.28 -2.16
CA ILE A 67 -13.72 8.27 -2.40
C ILE A 67 -14.81 8.34 -1.31
N ILE A 68 -14.45 8.73 -0.08
CA ILE A 68 -15.37 8.86 1.07
C ILE A 68 -15.84 10.30 1.25
#